data_AF-A0A1V5LIN7-F1
#
_entry.id   AF-A0A1V5LIN7-F1
#
_cell.length_a   1.000
_cell.length_b   1.000
_cell.length_c   1.000
_cell.angle_alpha   90.00
_cell.angle_beta   90.00
_cell.angle_gamma   90.00
#
_symmetry.space_group_name_H-M   'P 1'
#
loop_
_entity.id
_entity.type
_entity.pdbx_description
1 polymer ?
#
loop_
_entity_poly.entity_id
_entity_poly.type
_entity_poly.pdbx_seq_one_letter_code
_entity_poly.pdbx_strand_id
1 'polypeptide(L)'
;MILPDVRILSAEELAQLEKITARGGKILLTGESGAYGRERQRLEVNPLHQLLGLNGAAATGAIHLPECPGKGGLALIRKEGFASISTTGAPLQRLLADFQQQLSALGYAPAIRLEISPLVVAQIARVDGRPHLFMANFNGLEGGRNANQTPVRAARVVLPAAAGSRVHFLPFLGQVQILPEEPVNGMISCTLPEFQRGAILWVE
;
A
#
# COMPACT_ATOMS: atom_id res chain seq x y z
N MET A 1 7.23 -9.40 1.08
CA MET A 1 6.45 -10.27 0.17
C MET A 1 5.04 -10.43 0.75
N ILE A 2 4.01 -10.47 -0.09
CA ILE A 2 2.62 -10.71 0.35
C ILE A 2 2.11 -11.95 -0.39
N LEU A 3 1.55 -12.91 0.34
CA LEU A 3 0.90 -14.10 -0.19
C LEU A 3 -0.61 -13.99 0.10
N PRO A 4 -1.40 -13.46 -0.85
CA PRO A 4 -2.82 -13.21 -0.65
C PRO A 4 -3.65 -14.50 -0.84
N ASP A 5 -3.81 -15.30 0.21
CA ASP A 5 -4.56 -16.58 0.17
C ASP A 5 -4.04 -17.53 -0.92
N VAL A 6 -2.70 -17.67 -1.01
CA VAL A 6 -2.02 -18.57 -1.95
C VAL A 6 -2.05 -19.99 -1.40
N ARG A 7 -3.15 -20.70 -1.67
CA ARG A 7 -3.50 -21.96 -0.99
C ARG A 7 -2.58 -23.15 -1.28
N ILE A 8 -2.04 -23.22 -2.48
CA ILE A 8 -1.19 -24.33 -2.94
C ILE A 8 0.17 -23.74 -3.27
N LEU A 9 1.22 -24.32 -2.69
CA LEU A 9 2.61 -23.97 -2.97
C LEU A 9 3.38 -25.23 -3.34
N SER A 10 4.19 -25.13 -4.38
CA SER A 10 5.16 -26.15 -4.75
C SER A 10 6.36 -26.17 -3.80
N ALA A 11 7.11 -27.28 -3.80
CA ALA A 11 8.36 -27.38 -3.05
C ALA A 11 9.39 -26.32 -3.49
N GLU A 12 9.41 -25.97 -4.77
CA GLU A 12 10.30 -24.94 -5.31
C GLU A 12 9.94 -23.54 -4.76
N GLU A 13 8.65 -23.19 -4.76
CA GLU A 13 8.17 -21.91 -4.20
C GLU A 13 8.46 -21.83 -2.70
N LEU A 14 8.26 -22.92 -1.95
CA LEU A 14 8.62 -22.98 -0.52
C LEU A 14 10.11 -22.73 -0.31
N ALA A 15 10.98 -23.37 -1.10
CA ALA A 15 12.42 -23.15 -1.03
C ALA A 15 12.82 -21.71 -1.40
N GLN A 16 12.10 -21.06 -2.32
CA GLN A 16 12.31 -19.63 -2.62
C GLN A 16 11.89 -18.73 -1.46
N LEU A 17 10.77 -19.04 -0.80
CA LEU A 17 10.30 -18.29 0.38
C LEU A 17 11.27 -18.44 1.57
N GLU A 18 11.85 -19.61 1.78
CA GLU A 18 12.92 -19.84 2.76
C GLU A 18 14.14 -18.97 2.49
N LYS A 19 14.58 -18.87 1.23
CA LYS A 19 15.70 -17.99 0.85
C LYS A 19 15.40 -16.52 1.12
N ILE A 20 14.14 -16.09 0.97
CA ILE A 20 13.72 -14.72 1.26
C ILE A 20 13.82 -14.45 2.77
N THR A 21 13.29 -15.32 3.62
CA THR A 21 13.32 -15.13 5.07
C THR A 21 14.73 -15.26 5.64
N ALA A 22 15.54 -16.18 5.13
CA ALA A 22 16.95 -16.34 5.51
C ALA A 22 17.79 -15.07 5.25
N ARG A 23 17.39 -14.24 4.28
CA ARG A 23 18.01 -12.94 3.98
C ARG A 23 17.41 -11.76 4.77
N GLY A 24 16.56 -12.04 5.76
CA GLY A 24 15.85 -11.04 6.56
C GLY A 24 14.59 -10.47 5.89
N GLY A 25 14.17 -11.03 4.75
CA GLY A 25 12.95 -10.66 4.07
C GLY A 25 11.70 -10.92 4.93
N LYS A 26 10.71 -10.06 4.81
CA LYS A 26 9.44 -10.14 5.55
C LYS A 26 8.32 -10.71 4.70
N ILE A 27 7.49 -11.57 5.29
CA ILE A 27 6.37 -12.23 4.60
C ILE A 27 5.06 -11.94 5.33
N LEU A 28 4.07 -11.43 4.58
CA LEU A 28 2.68 -11.33 5.01
C LEU A 28 1.89 -12.45 4.36
N LEU A 29 1.24 -13.28 5.16
CA LEU A 29 0.30 -14.31 4.69
C LEU A 29 -1.13 -13.85 4.97
N THR A 30 -2.05 -14.15 4.05
CA THR A 30 -3.48 -14.04 4.35
C THR A 30 -4.21 -15.36 4.10
N GLY A 31 -5.36 -15.54 4.74
CA GLY A 31 -6.26 -16.66 4.48
C GLY A 31 -5.62 -18.01 4.75
N GLU A 32 -5.81 -18.94 3.83
CA GLU A 32 -5.41 -20.34 3.92
C GLU A 32 -4.11 -20.60 3.13
N SER A 33 -3.21 -19.62 3.11
CA SER A 33 -1.96 -19.71 2.34
C SER A 33 -1.13 -20.94 2.75
N GLY A 34 -0.78 -21.79 1.78
CA GLY A 34 -0.04 -23.03 1.98
C GLY A 34 -0.83 -24.20 2.60
N ALA A 35 -2.15 -24.07 2.81
CA ALA A 35 -2.95 -25.09 3.49
C ALA A 35 -3.33 -26.30 2.62
N TYR A 36 -3.05 -26.28 1.30
CA TYR A 36 -3.52 -27.29 0.35
C TYR A 36 -2.38 -27.90 -0.49
N GLY A 37 -2.51 -29.19 -0.77
CA GLY A 37 -1.63 -29.94 -1.68
C GLY A 37 -1.98 -29.73 -3.16
N ARG A 38 -1.20 -30.33 -4.06
CA ARG A 38 -1.39 -30.20 -5.52
C ARG A 38 -2.71 -30.80 -5.99
N GLU A 39 -3.19 -31.82 -5.30
CA GLU A 39 -4.46 -32.49 -5.55
C GLU A 39 -5.64 -31.75 -4.88
N ARG A 40 -5.42 -30.52 -4.38
CA ARG A 40 -6.40 -29.64 -3.72
C ARG A 40 -7.00 -30.22 -2.43
N GLN A 41 -6.34 -31.21 -1.84
CA GLN A 41 -6.62 -31.73 -0.51
C GLN A 41 -6.04 -30.79 0.55
N ARG A 42 -6.77 -30.62 1.67
CA ARG A 42 -6.26 -29.89 2.83
C ARG A 42 -5.15 -30.71 3.48
N LEU A 43 -4.02 -30.08 3.78
CA LEU A 43 -2.90 -30.71 4.47
C LEU A 43 -3.15 -30.69 5.98
N GLU A 44 -2.76 -31.77 6.67
CA GLU A 44 -2.82 -31.81 8.14
C GLU A 44 -1.87 -30.80 8.77
N VAL A 45 -0.68 -30.64 8.18
CA VAL A 45 0.33 -29.66 8.57
C VAL A 45 0.50 -28.68 7.43
N ASN A 46 0.41 -27.38 7.72
CA ASN A 46 0.70 -26.34 6.74
C ASN A 46 2.23 -26.16 6.63
N PRO A 47 2.86 -26.60 5.51
CA PRO A 47 4.32 -26.54 5.36
C PRO A 47 4.85 -25.10 5.37
N LEU A 48 4.07 -24.13 4.89
CA LEU A 48 4.44 -22.73 4.92
C LEU A 48 4.46 -22.18 6.36
N HIS A 49 3.46 -22.53 7.17
CA HIS A 49 3.44 -22.13 8.58
C HIS A 49 4.58 -22.77 9.38
N GLN A 50 4.90 -24.03 9.10
CA GLN A 50 6.03 -24.72 9.70
C GLN A 50 7.36 -24.02 9.32
N LEU A 51 7.57 -23.75 8.03
CA LEU A 51 8.74 -23.06 7.51
C LEU A 51 8.93 -21.67 8.13
N LEU A 52 7.83 -20.95 8.36
CA LEU A 52 7.85 -19.59 8.91
C LEU A 52 7.78 -19.54 10.44
N GLY A 53 7.71 -20.70 11.12
CA GLY A 53 7.63 -20.76 12.58
C GLY A 53 6.33 -20.19 13.15
N LEU A 54 5.27 -20.10 12.35
CA LEU A 54 3.98 -19.52 12.75
C LEU A 54 3.18 -20.43 13.70
N ASN A 55 3.59 -21.69 13.85
CA ASN A 55 3.01 -22.64 14.80
C ASN A 55 3.69 -22.58 16.20
N GLY A 56 4.63 -21.65 16.42
CA GLY A 56 5.41 -21.51 17.66
C GLY A 56 5.57 -20.06 18.12
N ALA A 57 6.32 -19.85 19.21
CA ALA A 57 6.27 -18.62 20.01
C ALA A 57 7.02 -17.38 19.45
N ALA A 58 7.71 -17.45 18.30
CA ALA A 58 8.47 -16.30 17.80
C ALA A 58 8.74 -16.34 16.28
N ALA A 59 7.74 -16.07 15.46
CA ALA A 59 7.97 -15.76 14.05
C ALA A 59 8.54 -14.33 13.93
N THR A 60 9.86 -14.20 13.69
CA THR A 60 10.54 -12.89 13.64
C THR A 60 10.54 -12.24 12.24
N GLY A 61 9.95 -12.91 11.25
CA GLY A 61 9.97 -12.48 9.84
C GLY A 61 8.65 -12.63 9.09
N ALA A 62 7.59 -13.13 9.74
CA ALA A 62 6.32 -13.34 9.10
C ALA A 62 5.15 -12.99 10.01
N ILE A 63 4.06 -12.51 9.41
CA ILE A 63 2.76 -12.41 10.07
C ILE A 63 1.72 -13.13 9.24
N HIS A 64 0.77 -13.77 9.92
CA HIS A 64 -0.38 -14.41 9.30
C HIS A 64 -1.64 -13.69 9.71
N LEU A 65 -2.40 -13.25 8.70
CA LEU A 65 -3.75 -12.75 8.86
C LEU A 65 -4.70 -13.89 8.46
N PRO A 66 -5.46 -14.49 9.39
CA PRO A 66 -6.39 -15.57 9.04
C PRO A 66 -7.47 -15.08 8.08
N GLU A 67 -7.85 -13.81 8.18
CA GLU A 67 -8.71 -13.13 7.22
C GLU A 67 -7.89 -12.53 6.06
N CYS A 68 -8.54 -12.35 4.91
CA CYS A 68 -7.94 -11.65 3.77
C CYS A 68 -8.48 -10.22 3.69
N PRO A 69 -7.71 -9.19 4.10
CA PRO A 69 -8.17 -7.79 4.07
C PRO A 69 -8.66 -7.35 2.69
N GLY A 70 -8.02 -7.83 1.62
CA GLY A 70 -8.47 -7.57 0.25
C GLY A 70 -9.87 -8.13 -0.06
N LYS A 71 -10.18 -9.35 0.40
CA LYS A 71 -11.53 -9.94 0.24
C LYS A 71 -12.56 -9.19 1.08
N GLY A 72 -12.23 -8.88 2.34
CA GLY A 72 -13.09 -8.10 3.22
C GLY A 72 -13.39 -6.71 2.68
N GLY A 73 -12.35 -6.00 2.23
CA GLY A 73 -12.47 -4.70 1.58
C GLY A 73 -13.33 -4.75 0.31
N LEU A 74 -13.12 -5.75 -0.56
CA LEU A 74 -13.94 -5.91 -1.76
C LEU A 74 -15.41 -6.20 -1.44
N ALA A 75 -15.69 -6.99 -0.41
CA ALA A 75 -17.05 -7.26 0.04
C ALA A 75 -17.74 -6.00 0.58
N LEU A 76 -17.03 -5.21 1.41
CA LEU A 76 -17.51 -3.91 1.91
C LEU A 76 -17.76 -2.93 0.77
N ILE A 77 -16.83 -2.80 -0.18
CA ILE A 77 -17.00 -1.94 -1.37
C ILE A 77 -18.24 -2.32 -2.17
N ARG A 78 -18.49 -3.62 -2.38
CA ARG A 78 -19.69 -4.08 -3.11
C ARG A 78 -20.99 -3.74 -2.38
N LYS A 79 -20.96 -3.70 -1.05
CA LYS A 79 -22.13 -3.41 -0.21
C LYS A 79 -22.37 -1.90 -0.03
N GLU A 80 -21.32 -1.14 0.23
CA GLU A 80 -21.38 0.25 0.71
C GLU A 80 -20.90 1.27 -0.34
N GLY A 81 -20.28 0.81 -1.42
CA GLY A 81 -19.65 1.67 -2.44
C GLY A 81 -18.32 2.26 -1.99
N PHE A 82 -17.54 2.76 -2.96
CA PHE A 82 -16.22 3.36 -2.71
C PHE A 82 -16.28 4.67 -1.92
N ALA A 83 -17.36 5.43 -2.02
CA ALA A 83 -17.49 6.71 -1.32
C ALA A 83 -17.35 6.57 0.22
N SER A 84 -17.72 5.40 0.76
CA SER A 84 -17.61 5.12 2.20
C SER A 84 -16.18 5.22 2.75
N ILE A 85 -15.13 4.95 1.94
CA ILE A 85 -13.74 4.98 2.42
C ILE A 85 -13.25 6.39 2.77
N SER A 86 -13.91 7.42 2.24
CA SER A 86 -13.62 8.83 2.53
C SER A 86 -14.33 9.33 3.79
N THR A 87 -15.26 8.55 4.36
CA THR A 87 -16.02 8.93 5.56
C THR A 87 -15.28 8.47 6.81
N THR A 88 -14.95 9.42 7.69
CA THR A 88 -14.25 9.12 8.94
C THR A 88 -15.03 8.12 9.79
N GLY A 89 -14.38 7.03 10.18
CA GLY A 89 -14.96 5.95 10.98
C GLY A 89 -15.85 4.99 10.19
N ALA A 90 -15.98 5.12 8.87
CA ALA A 90 -16.68 4.12 8.07
C ALA A 90 -15.94 2.76 8.11
N PRO A 91 -16.65 1.64 7.96
CA PRO A 91 -16.04 0.30 7.99
C PRO A 91 -14.86 0.14 7.04
N LEU A 92 -14.97 0.67 5.82
CA LEU A 92 -13.92 0.57 4.81
C LEU A 92 -12.67 1.40 5.16
N GLN A 93 -12.84 2.56 5.80
CA GLN A 93 -11.70 3.35 6.29
C GLN A 93 -10.99 2.67 7.46
N ARG A 94 -11.76 2.09 8.40
CA ARG A 94 -11.20 1.33 9.54
C ARG A 94 -10.41 0.13 9.05
N LEU A 95 -10.94 -0.64 8.11
CA LEU A 95 -10.25 -1.80 7.53
C LEU A 95 -8.89 -1.43 6.91
N LEU A 96 -8.79 -0.27 6.24
CA LEU A 96 -7.52 0.23 5.72
C LEU A 96 -6.54 0.59 6.86
N ALA A 97 -7.01 1.30 7.87
CA ALA A 97 -6.20 1.70 9.03
C ALA A 97 -5.69 0.48 9.82
N ASP A 98 -6.57 -0.50 10.05
CA ASP A 98 -6.24 -1.76 10.73
C ASP A 98 -5.16 -2.53 9.96
N PHE A 99 -5.28 -2.61 8.63
CA PHE A 99 -4.27 -3.24 7.79
C PHE A 99 -2.92 -2.53 7.87
N GLN A 100 -2.90 -1.19 7.81
CA GLN A 100 -1.67 -0.40 7.97
C GLN A 100 -1.03 -0.64 9.34
N GLN A 101 -1.82 -0.72 10.41
CA GLN A 101 -1.34 -1.03 11.75
C GLN A 101 -0.73 -2.44 11.81
N GLN A 102 -1.32 -3.44 11.16
CA GLN A 102 -0.78 -4.80 11.10
C GLN A 102 0.58 -4.85 10.39
N LEU A 103 0.81 -4.03 9.35
CA LEU A 103 2.11 -3.95 8.67
C LEU A 103 3.23 -3.45 9.60
N SER A 104 2.90 -2.69 10.65
CA SER A 104 3.91 -2.22 11.62
C SER A 104 4.57 -3.37 12.39
N ALA A 105 3.88 -4.50 12.57
CA ALA A 105 4.44 -5.71 13.19
C ALA A 105 5.59 -6.31 12.37
N LEU A 106 5.67 -6.01 11.06
CA LEU A 106 6.80 -6.39 10.21
C LEU A 106 7.96 -5.38 10.24
N GLY A 107 7.86 -4.31 11.04
CA GLY A 107 8.80 -3.20 11.03
C GLY A 107 8.76 -2.40 9.73
N TYR A 108 7.64 -2.43 9.00
CA TYR A 108 7.51 -1.70 7.75
C TYR A 108 7.46 -0.18 8.02
N ALA A 109 8.47 0.53 7.52
CA ALA A 109 8.53 1.98 7.55
C ALA A 109 8.56 2.51 6.11
N PRO A 110 7.51 3.20 5.64
CA PRO A 110 7.48 3.74 4.28
C PRO A 110 8.47 4.90 4.14
N ALA A 111 9.30 4.85 3.09
CA ALA A 111 10.25 5.92 2.77
C ALA A 111 9.57 7.21 2.30
N ILE A 112 8.37 7.09 1.73
CA ILE A 112 7.55 8.21 1.25
C ILE A 112 6.16 8.06 1.86
N ARG A 113 5.64 9.12 2.45
CA ARG A 113 4.32 9.16 3.08
C ARG A 113 3.42 10.14 2.32
N LEU A 114 2.21 9.69 2.01
CA LEU A 114 1.17 10.54 1.43
C LEU A 114 -0.01 10.55 2.39
N GLU A 115 -0.34 11.74 2.89
CA GLU A 115 -1.54 12.01 3.67
C GLU A 115 -2.56 12.62 2.72
N ILE A 116 -3.38 11.76 2.13
CA ILE A 116 -4.31 12.10 1.05
C ILE A 116 -5.53 11.17 1.12
N SER A 117 -6.61 11.53 0.42
CA SER A 117 -7.77 10.63 0.27
C SER A 117 -7.30 9.24 -0.20
N PRO A 118 -7.82 8.14 0.41
CA PRO A 118 -7.51 6.77 -0.02
C PRO A 118 -8.05 6.42 -1.42
N LEU A 119 -8.83 7.33 -2.04
CA LEU A 119 -9.26 7.22 -3.44
C LEU A 119 -8.28 7.88 -4.42
N VAL A 120 -7.14 8.36 -3.94
CA VAL A 120 -6.02 8.79 -4.78
C VAL A 120 -4.98 7.69 -4.81
N VAL A 121 -4.64 7.22 -6.00
CA VAL A 121 -3.58 6.25 -6.20
C VAL A 121 -2.32 6.99 -6.60
N ALA A 122 -1.19 6.65 -5.97
CA ALA A 122 0.13 7.15 -6.32
C ALA A 122 1.02 6.00 -6.79
N GLN A 123 1.61 6.14 -7.97
CA GLN A 123 2.73 5.32 -8.41
C GLN A 123 4.03 6.06 -8.12
N ILE A 124 4.87 5.43 -7.31
CA ILE A 124 6.17 5.96 -6.93
C ILE A 124 7.23 5.33 -7.85
N ALA A 125 8.03 6.18 -8.49
CA ALA A 125 9.11 5.75 -9.38
C ALA A 125 10.37 6.59 -9.16
N ARG A 126 11.48 6.15 -9.75
CA ARG A 126 12.68 6.98 -9.92
C ARG A 126 12.81 7.31 -11.40
N VAL A 127 12.90 8.59 -11.73
CA VAL A 127 13.29 9.09 -13.06
C VAL A 127 14.64 9.77 -12.88
N ASP A 128 15.64 9.32 -13.62
CA ASP A 128 17.03 9.76 -13.49
C ASP A 128 17.55 9.71 -12.03
N GLY A 129 17.17 8.65 -11.32
CA GLY A 129 17.54 8.42 -9.92
C GLY A 129 16.74 9.22 -8.89
N ARG A 130 15.90 10.17 -9.31
CA ARG A 130 15.14 11.08 -8.43
C ARG A 130 13.71 10.61 -8.20
N PRO A 131 13.16 10.74 -6.97
CA PRO A 131 11.81 10.30 -6.66
C PRO A 131 10.75 11.10 -7.43
N HIS A 132 9.83 10.38 -8.07
CA HIS A 132 8.67 10.91 -8.77
C HIS A 132 7.42 10.20 -8.28
N LEU A 133 6.36 10.97 -8.04
CA LEU A 133 5.05 10.52 -7.60
C LEU A 133 4.04 10.86 -8.69
N PHE A 134 3.53 9.85 -9.39
CA PHE A 134 2.47 9.98 -10.37
C PHE A 134 1.14 9.66 -9.69
N MET A 135 0.27 10.66 -9.58
CA MET A 135 -0.99 10.56 -8.83
C MET A 135 -2.18 10.58 -9.77
N ALA A 136 -3.19 9.76 -9.46
CA ALA A 136 -4.48 9.73 -10.13
C ALA A 136 -5.61 9.77 -9.10
N ASN A 137 -6.50 10.75 -9.22
CA ASN A 137 -7.69 10.88 -8.38
C ASN A 137 -8.85 10.05 -8.94
N PHE A 138 -9.36 9.12 -8.15
CA PHE A 138 -10.58 8.36 -8.43
C PHE A 138 -11.77 8.82 -7.60
N ASN A 139 -11.58 9.80 -6.70
CA ASN A 139 -12.65 10.30 -5.86
C ASN A 139 -13.78 10.92 -6.70
N GLY A 140 -15.02 10.57 -6.39
CA GLY A 140 -16.21 11.01 -7.13
C GLY A 140 -16.45 10.30 -8.47
N LEU A 141 -15.61 9.34 -8.87
CA LEU A 141 -15.89 8.52 -10.05
C LEU A 141 -16.88 7.40 -9.74
N GLU A 142 -17.81 7.16 -10.67
CA GLU A 142 -18.81 6.11 -10.60
C GLU A 142 -18.86 5.35 -11.92
N GLY A 143 -18.90 4.02 -11.85
CA GLY A 143 -18.95 3.16 -13.03
C GLY A 143 -20.19 3.46 -13.89
N GLY A 144 -20.00 3.58 -15.20
CA GLY A 144 -21.08 3.84 -16.15
C GLY A 144 -21.62 5.27 -16.16
N ARG A 145 -20.98 6.21 -15.44
CA ARG A 145 -21.36 7.63 -15.41
C ARG A 145 -20.20 8.50 -15.86
N ASN A 146 -20.51 9.55 -16.62
CA ASN A 146 -19.55 10.61 -16.92
C ASN A 146 -19.50 11.58 -15.73
N ALA A 147 -18.68 11.24 -14.73
CA ALA A 147 -18.52 12.02 -13.51
C ALA A 147 -17.24 12.85 -13.55
N ASN A 148 -17.30 14.06 -12.99
CA ASN A 148 -16.11 14.83 -12.67
C ASN A 148 -15.60 14.41 -11.29
N GLN A 149 -14.30 14.19 -11.17
CA GLN A 149 -13.69 13.87 -9.88
C GLN A 149 -13.91 14.99 -8.86
N THR A 150 -14.06 14.60 -7.60
CA THR A 150 -14.05 15.54 -6.47
C THR A 150 -12.62 16.04 -6.25
N PRO A 151 -12.35 17.35 -6.25
CA PRO A 151 -11.01 17.89 -6.07
C PRO A 151 -10.36 17.43 -4.76
N VAL A 152 -9.08 17.06 -4.84
CA VAL A 152 -8.23 16.78 -3.68
C VAL A 152 -7.73 18.10 -3.14
N ARG A 153 -7.86 18.32 -1.82
CA ARG A 153 -7.43 19.54 -1.13
C ARG A 153 -6.50 19.18 0.02
N ALA A 154 -5.53 20.07 0.29
CA ALA A 154 -4.63 19.99 1.45
C ALA A 154 -3.96 18.62 1.65
N ALA A 155 -3.63 17.93 0.55
CA ALA A 155 -2.85 16.70 0.63
C ALA A 155 -1.42 17.01 1.07
N ARG A 156 -0.84 16.18 1.92
CA ARG A 156 0.54 16.35 2.38
C ARG A 156 1.39 15.19 1.90
N VAL A 157 2.61 15.50 1.47
CA VAL A 157 3.61 14.49 1.09
C VAL A 157 4.86 14.71 1.92
N VAL A 158 5.40 13.62 2.45
CA VAL A 158 6.72 13.58 3.09
C VAL A 158 7.60 12.62 2.31
N LEU A 159 8.76 13.09 1.85
CA LEU A 159 9.66 12.30 1.02
C LEU A 159 11.14 12.66 1.26
N PRO A 160 12.08 11.75 0.94
CA PRO A 160 13.51 12.03 1.06
C PRO A 160 13.94 13.09 0.05
N ALA A 161 14.79 14.02 0.48
CA ALA A 161 15.40 15.02 -0.39
C ALA A 161 16.79 15.42 0.12
N ALA A 162 17.64 15.87 -0.80
CA ALA A 162 18.96 16.40 -0.46
C ALA A 162 18.84 17.85 0.01
N ALA A 163 19.88 18.36 0.68
CA ALA A 163 19.93 19.77 1.05
C ALA A 163 19.90 20.65 -0.21
N GLY A 164 19.02 21.65 -0.23
CA GLY A 164 18.84 22.56 -1.37
C GLY A 164 17.97 22.02 -2.51
N SER A 165 17.39 20.82 -2.36
CA SER A 165 16.41 20.30 -3.30
C SER A 165 15.14 21.15 -3.37
N ARG A 166 14.49 21.17 -4.54
CA ARG A 166 13.23 21.84 -4.79
C ARG A 166 12.13 20.84 -5.10
N VAL A 167 10.92 21.12 -4.61
CA VAL A 167 9.73 20.34 -4.96
C VAL A 167 9.02 20.93 -6.15
N HIS A 168 8.80 20.12 -7.17
CA HIS A 168 8.03 20.49 -8.34
C HIS A 168 6.69 19.74 -8.35
N PHE A 169 5.66 20.43 -8.85
CA PHE A 169 4.31 19.91 -8.95
C PHE A 169 3.68 20.29 -10.28
N LEU A 170 3.11 19.31 -10.98
CA LEU A 170 2.41 19.50 -12.25
C LEU A 170 1.03 18.85 -12.19
N PRO A 171 -0.06 19.63 -12.08
CA PRO A 171 -1.40 19.08 -12.20
C PRO A 171 -1.73 18.77 -13.67
N PHE A 172 -2.71 17.89 -13.89
CA PHE A 172 -3.17 17.49 -15.22
C PHE A 172 -3.52 18.72 -16.10
N LEU A 173 -2.85 18.83 -17.25
CA LEU A 173 -2.96 19.96 -18.20
C LEU A 173 -2.69 21.36 -17.58
N GLY A 174 -2.01 21.40 -16.44
CA GLY A 174 -1.60 22.64 -15.81
C GLY A 174 -0.17 23.04 -16.17
N GLN A 175 0.37 23.95 -15.35
CA GLN A 175 1.76 24.40 -15.42
C GLN A 175 2.54 23.88 -14.22
N VAL A 176 3.86 23.74 -14.41
CA VAL A 176 4.77 23.36 -13.34
C VAL A 176 4.79 24.46 -12.27
N GLN A 177 4.67 24.05 -11.02
CA GLN A 177 4.73 24.88 -9.83
C GLN A 177 5.90 24.41 -8.96
N ILE A 178 6.62 25.36 -8.36
CA ILE A 178 7.59 25.06 -7.30
C ILE A 178 6.85 25.21 -5.98
N LEU A 179 6.84 24.15 -5.17
CA LEU A 179 6.15 24.15 -3.88
C LEU A 179 7.09 24.58 -2.75
N PRO A 180 6.58 25.29 -1.73
CA PRO A 180 7.36 25.50 -0.51
C PRO A 180 7.62 24.16 0.18
N GLU A 181 8.86 23.93 0.59
CA GLU A 181 9.26 22.76 1.37
C GLU A 181 9.53 23.11 2.84
N GLU A 182 9.10 22.22 3.73
CA GLU A 182 9.46 22.23 5.14
C GLU A 182 10.43 21.07 5.41
N PRO A 183 11.69 21.33 5.77
CA PRO A 183 12.63 20.26 6.12
C PRO A 183 12.21 19.58 7.43
N VAL A 184 12.18 18.24 7.42
CA VAL A 184 11.82 17.40 8.57
C VAL A 184 12.78 16.21 8.63
N ASN A 185 13.78 16.25 9.52
CA ASN A 185 14.68 15.12 9.82
C ASN A 185 15.32 14.45 8.57
N GLY A 186 15.87 15.24 7.63
CA GLY A 186 16.46 14.72 6.40
C GLY A 186 15.45 14.30 5.32
N MET A 187 14.18 14.61 5.54
CA MET A 187 13.10 14.57 4.55
C MET A 187 12.59 15.98 4.30
N ILE A 188 11.75 16.13 3.30
CA ILE A 188 10.96 17.33 3.06
C ILE A 188 9.48 16.99 3.18
N SER A 189 8.74 17.94 3.75
CA SER A 189 7.28 17.94 3.84
C SER A 189 6.75 19.05 2.93
N CYS A 190 5.79 18.75 2.08
CA CYS A 190 5.12 19.74 1.25
C CYS A 190 3.60 19.51 1.21
N THR A 191 2.84 20.61 1.15
CA THR A 191 1.40 20.59 0.91
C THR A 191 1.14 20.73 -0.58
N LEU A 192 0.36 19.82 -1.15
CA LEU A 192 0.00 19.85 -2.55
C LEU A 192 -1.07 20.91 -2.82
N PRO A 193 -0.94 21.68 -3.91
CA PRO A 193 -2.05 22.45 -4.46
C PRO A 193 -3.25 21.54 -4.75
N GLU A 194 -4.43 22.15 -4.82
CA GLU A 194 -5.63 21.43 -5.23
C GLU A 194 -5.46 20.83 -6.64
N PHE A 195 -5.88 19.57 -6.80
CA PHE A 195 -5.94 18.95 -8.12
C PHE A 195 -7.18 18.08 -8.25
N GLN A 196 -7.76 18.07 -9.45
CA GLN A 196 -9.00 17.36 -9.72
C GLN A 196 -8.78 15.98 -10.34
N ARG A 197 -7.87 15.87 -11.32
CA ARG A 197 -7.61 14.62 -12.06
C ARG A 197 -6.33 13.96 -11.57
N GLY A 198 -5.27 13.99 -12.37
CA GLY A 198 -3.95 13.54 -11.94
C GLY A 198 -3.04 14.70 -11.60
N ALA A 199 -1.90 14.37 -10.98
CA ALA A 199 -0.79 15.29 -10.78
C ALA A 199 0.53 14.51 -10.70
N ILE A 200 1.63 15.19 -10.99
CA ILE A 200 2.99 14.66 -10.84
C ILE A 200 3.70 15.52 -9.80
N LEU A 201 4.39 14.88 -8.86
CA LEU A 201 5.31 15.54 -7.93
C LEU A 201 6.71 14.93 -8.05
N TRP A 202 7.74 15.77 -8.06
CA TRP A 202 9.12 15.29 -8.06
C TRP A 202 10.05 16.24 -7.30
N VAL A 203 11.23 15.73 -6.97
CA VAL A 203 12.29 16.48 -6.29
C VAL A 203 13.47 16.62 -7.23
N GLU A 204 13.99 17.84 -7.34
CA GLU A 204 15.18 18.20 -8.11
C GLU A 204 16.26 18.79 -7.21
#